data_AF-A0A1F9MEK3-F1
#
_entry.id   AF-A0A1F9MEK3-F1
#
_cell.length_a   1.000
_cell.length_b   1.000
_cell.length_c   1.000
_cell.angle_alpha   90.00
_cell.angle_beta   90.00
_cell.angle_gamma   90.00
#
_symmetry.space_group_name_H-M   'P 1'
#
loop_
_entity.id
_entity.type
_entity.pdbx_description
1 polymer ?
#
loop_
_entity_poly.entity_id
_entity_poly.type
_entity_poly.pdbx_seq_one_letter_code
_entity_poly.pdbx_strand_id
1 'polypeptide(L)'
;MIGKSWEAMVVETLLRGFHSLGVALEYYHYRTSGGAEVDLVLEGKFGLVPIEIKYGQQVSLKDLRGIRDFIKERDCRLGFVISNDEHVRRYDEKLIGIPCGCL
;
A
#
# COMPACT_ATOMS: atom_id res chain seq x y z
N MET A 1 -13.85 -10.28 -9.88
CA MET A 1 -14.29 -8.97 -10.36
C MET A 1 -14.25 -7.92 -9.26
N ILE A 2 -14.85 -8.16 -8.09
CA ILE A 2 -14.91 -7.23 -6.94
C ILE A 2 -13.52 -6.78 -6.42
N GLY A 3 -12.55 -7.70 -6.27
CA GLY A 3 -11.22 -7.36 -5.77
C GLY A 3 -10.46 -6.35 -6.64
N LYS A 4 -10.48 -6.53 -7.96
CA LYS A 4 -9.80 -5.59 -8.88
C LYS A 4 -10.47 -4.22 -8.93
N SER A 5 -11.80 -4.15 -8.89
CA SER A 5 -12.50 -2.86 -8.81
C SER A 5 -12.24 -2.14 -7.49
N TRP A 6 -12.10 -2.90 -6.39
CA TRP A 6 -11.71 -2.36 -5.09
C TRP A 6 -10.28 -1.78 -5.13
N GLU A 7 -9.32 -2.56 -5.62
CA GLU A 7 -7.92 -2.11 -5.76
C GLU A 7 -7.85 -0.81 -6.58
N ALA A 8 -8.50 -0.77 -7.74
CA ALA A 8 -8.55 0.42 -8.58
C ALA A 8 -9.15 1.63 -7.85
N MET A 9 -10.28 1.46 -7.14
CA MET A 9 -10.92 2.52 -6.37
C MET A 9 -9.98 3.09 -5.29
N VAL A 10 -9.26 2.22 -4.56
CA VAL A 10 -8.30 2.64 -3.53
C VAL A 10 -7.15 3.42 -4.15
N VAL A 11 -6.55 2.91 -5.24
CA VAL A 11 -5.47 3.59 -5.97
C VAL A 11 -5.93 4.97 -6.42
N GLU A 12 -7.07 5.07 -7.08
CA GLU A 12 -7.58 6.35 -7.56
C GLU A 12 -7.88 7.34 -6.43
N THR A 13 -8.39 6.86 -5.28
CA THR A 13 -8.69 7.70 -4.12
C THR A 13 -7.41 8.31 -3.55
N LEU A 14 -6.36 7.51 -3.39
CA LEU A 14 -5.05 7.99 -2.95
C LEU A 14 -4.48 9.02 -3.94
N LEU A 15 -4.45 8.70 -5.24
CA LEU A 15 -3.89 9.58 -6.26
C LEU A 15 -4.65 10.92 -6.34
N ARG A 16 -5.99 10.90 -6.28
CA ARG A 16 -6.79 12.13 -6.21
C ARG A 16 -6.50 12.95 -4.95
N GLY A 17 -6.31 12.29 -3.80
CA GLY A 17 -5.95 12.94 -2.55
C GLY A 17 -4.59 13.65 -2.62
N PHE A 18 -3.55 12.98 -3.13
CA PHE A 18 -2.25 13.61 -3.31
C PHE A 18 -2.29 14.75 -4.34
N HIS A 19 -3.01 14.56 -5.45
CA HIS A 19 -3.17 15.58 -6.47
C HIS A 19 -3.87 16.84 -5.92
N SER A 20 -4.94 16.67 -5.13
CA SER A 20 -5.68 17.81 -4.54
C SER A 20 -4.85 18.59 -3.51
N LEU A 21 -3.91 17.91 -2.85
CA LEU A 21 -2.91 18.52 -1.96
C LEU A 21 -1.74 19.18 -2.71
N GLY A 22 -1.70 19.11 -4.04
CA GLY A 22 -0.60 19.64 -4.85
C GLY A 22 0.72 18.88 -4.67
N VAL A 23 0.66 17.63 -4.21
CA VAL A 23 1.84 16.79 -4.02
C VAL A 23 2.22 16.15 -5.35
N ALA A 24 3.36 16.55 -5.90
CA ALA A 24 3.97 15.88 -7.04
C ALA A 24 4.57 14.54 -6.60
N LEU A 25 4.14 13.45 -7.26
CA LEU A 25 4.63 12.10 -7.03
C LEU A 25 4.58 11.29 -8.33
N GLU A 26 5.43 10.28 -8.42
CA GLU A 26 5.33 9.19 -9.37
C GLU A 26 4.67 7.98 -8.70
N TYR A 27 4.02 7.13 -9.50
CA TYR A 27 3.40 5.92 -8.98
C TYR A 27 3.57 4.74 -9.94
N TYR A 28 3.74 3.54 -9.39
CA TYR A 28 3.91 2.32 -10.18
C TYR A 28 3.54 1.06 -9.39
N HIS A 29 3.28 -0.03 -10.11
CA HIS A 29 3.15 -1.38 -9.54
C HIS A 29 4.52 -2.05 -9.52
N TYR A 30 4.79 -2.88 -8.50
CA TYR A 30 6.07 -3.58 -8.38
C TYR A 30 5.89 -5.09 -8.35
N ARG A 31 6.72 -5.80 -9.13
CA ARG A 31 6.81 -7.26 -9.13
C ARG A 31 8.25 -7.70 -9.44
N THR A 32 8.75 -8.71 -8.73
CA THR A 32 10.07 -9.32 -9.01
C THR A 32 9.96 -10.68 -9.69
N SER A 33 11.06 -11.13 -10.29
CA SER A 33 11.19 -12.50 -10.79
C SER A 33 11.05 -13.56 -9.68
N GLY A 34 11.31 -13.18 -8.43
CA GLY A 34 11.13 -14.03 -7.24
C GLY A 34 9.68 -14.07 -6.72
N GLY A 35 8.74 -13.39 -7.39
CA GLY A 35 7.31 -13.40 -7.05
C GLY A 35 6.93 -12.46 -5.90
N ALA A 36 7.82 -11.56 -5.47
CA ALA A 36 7.44 -10.49 -4.56
C ALA A 36 6.60 -9.45 -5.34
N GLU A 37 5.49 -9.02 -4.75
CA GLU A 37 4.55 -8.07 -5.35
C GLU A 37 4.25 -6.96 -4.35
N VAL A 38 4.05 -5.74 -4.87
CA VAL A 38 3.49 -4.60 -4.12
C VAL A 38 2.47 -3.93 -5.03
N ASP A 39 1.24 -3.79 -4.52
CA ASP A 39 0.10 -3.30 -5.30
C ASP A 39 0.28 -1.87 -5.75
N LEU A 40 0.89 -0.99 -4.95
CA LEU A 40 1.16 0.39 -5.34
C LEU A 40 2.41 0.90 -4.65
N VAL A 41 3.28 1.57 -5.39
CA VAL A 41 4.41 2.32 -4.83
C VAL A 41 4.23 3.79 -5.19
N LEU A 42 4.32 4.65 -4.20
CA LEU A 42 4.34 6.10 -4.37
C LEU A 42 5.77 6.61 -4.15
N GLU A 43 6.26 7.42 -5.07
CA GLU A 43 7.57 8.05 -4.98
C GLU A 43 7.43 9.56 -5.03
N GLY A 44 7.89 10.24 -3.99
CA GLY A 44 7.91 11.70 -3.94
C GLY A 44 9.08 12.20 -3.11
N LYS A 45 9.06 13.49 -2.77
CA LYS A 45 10.09 14.09 -1.88
C LYS A 45 10.15 13.42 -0.49
N PHE A 46 9.09 12.71 -0.09
CA PHE A 46 9.03 11.92 1.14
C PHE A 46 9.75 10.56 1.04
N GLY A 47 10.27 10.20 -0.13
CA GLY A 47 10.87 8.90 -0.43
C GLY A 47 9.87 7.91 -1.00
N LEU A 48 10.18 6.63 -0.87
CA LEU A 48 9.32 5.53 -1.33
C LEU A 48 8.34 5.10 -0.25
N VAL A 49 7.06 5.02 -0.61
CA VAL A 49 5.98 4.51 0.24
C VAL A 49 5.27 3.37 -0.51
N PRO A 50 5.53 2.11 -0.15
CA PRO A 50 4.80 0.97 -0.68
C PRO A 50 3.45 0.81 0.03
N ILE A 51 2.46 0.38 -0.74
CA ILE A 51 1.08 0.20 -0.32
C ILE A 51 0.59 -1.15 -0.84
N GLU A 52 0.12 -1.99 0.09
CA GLU A 52 -0.57 -3.24 -0.19
C GLU A 52 -2.08 -3.01 -0.04
N ILE A 53 -2.92 -3.55 -0.94
CA ILE A 53 -4.36 -3.33 -0.94
C ILE A 53 -5.09 -4.66 -0.80
N LYS A 54 -5.95 -4.78 0.22
CA LYS A 54 -6.70 -6.01 0.49
C LYS A 54 -8.19 -5.72 0.66
N TYR A 55 -9.03 -6.46 -0.05
CA TYR A 55 -10.48 -6.31 0.11
C TYR A 55 -11.01 -6.85 1.46
N GLY A 56 -10.37 -7.89 2.02
CA GLY A 56 -10.84 -8.51 3.26
C GLY A 56 -10.57 -7.68 4.52
N GLN A 57 -11.33 -7.93 5.59
CA GLN A 57 -11.10 -7.30 6.89
C GLN A 57 -9.87 -7.88 7.60
N GLN A 58 -9.62 -9.19 7.43
CA GLN A 58 -8.46 -9.87 8.02
C GLN A 58 -7.38 -10.03 6.95
N VAL A 59 -6.22 -9.43 7.19
CA VAL A 59 -5.05 -9.57 6.31
C VAL A 59 -4.12 -10.64 6.86
N SER A 60 -3.82 -11.65 6.05
CA SER A 60 -2.89 -12.70 6.43
C SER A 60 -1.45 -12.18 6.39
N LEU A 61 -0.65 -12.54 7.41
CA LEU A 61 0.77 -12.18 7.45
C LEU A 61 1.57 -12.74 6.26
N LYS A 62 1.08 -13.81 5.62
CA LYS A 62 1.70 -14.40 4.43
C LYS A 62 1.60 -13.46 3.22
N ASP A 63 0.48 -12.76 3.10
CA ASP A 63 0.23 -11.85 1.99
C ASP A 63 1.12 -10.60 2.11
N LEU A 64 1.56 -10.28 3.32
CA LEU A 64 2.42 -9.13 3.61
C LEU A 64 3.91 -9.39 3.35
N ARG A 65 4.30 -10.55 2.83
CA ARG A 65 5.71 -10.86 2.56
C ARG A 65 6.30 -9.93 1.50
N GLY A 66 5.60 -9.72 0.38
CA GLY A 66 6.09 -8.90 -0.74
C GLY A 66 6.40 -7.47 -0.32
N ILE A 67 5.45 -6.81 0.36
CA ILE A 67 5.65 -5.45 0.88
C ILE A 67 6.75 -5.37 1.94
N ARG A 68 6.90 -6.38 2.82
CA ARG A 68 7.99 -6.41 3.81
C ARG A 68 9.35 -6.52 3.16
N ASP A 69 9.48 -7.39 2.17
CA ASP A 69 10.73 -7.56 1.41
C ASP A 69 11.06 -6.26 0.69
N PHE A 70 10.07 -5.61 0.05
CA PHE A 70 10.25 -4.31 -0.59
C PHE A 70 10.71 -3.22 0.38
N ILE A 71 10.06 -3.09 1.54
CA ILE A 71 10.43 -2.10 2.58
C ILE A 71 11.88 -2.29 3.00
N LYS A 72 12.32 -3.54 3.16
CA LYS A 72 13.69 -3.86 3.57
C LYS A 72 14.69 -3.59 2.44
N GLU A 73 14.41 -4.05 1.23
CA GLU A 73 15.31 -3.94 0.07
C GLU A 73 15.49 -2.49 -0.40
N ARG A 74 14.44 -1.67 -0.26
CA ARG A 74 14.44 -0.27 -0.68
C ARG A 74 14.65 0.72 0.47
N ASP A 75 14.86 0.21 1.68
CA ASP A 75 14.96 0.98 2.93
C ASP A 75 13.85 2.04 3.07
N CYS A 76 12.60 1.62 2.82
CA CYS A 76 11.46 2.51 3.00
C CYS A 76 11.33 2.93 4.46
N ARG A 77 10.88 4.17 4.69
CA ARG A 77 10.64 4.69 6.05
C ARG A 77 9.38 4.07 6.66
N LEU A 78 8.38 3.82 5.83
CA LEU A 78 7.08 3.28 6.21
C LEU A 78 6.41 2.65 4.98
N GLY A 79 5.61 1.61 5.20
CA GLY A 79 4.65 1.09 4.23
C GLY A 79 3.27 0.94 4.84
N PHE A 80 2.26 0.85 3.97
CA PHE A 80 0.86 0.77 4.39
C PHE A 80 0.15 -0.46 3.82
N VAL A 81 -0.83 -0.94 4.57
CA VAL A 81 -1.80 -1.92 4.10
C VAL A 81 -3.18 -1.27 4.16
N ILE A 82 -3.82 -1.06 3.02
CA ILE A 82 -5.19 -0.54 2.98
C ILE A 82 -6.15 -1.71 2.88
N SER A 83 -7.11 -1.78 3.81
CA SER A 83 -8.12 -2.84 3.79
C SER A 83 -9.49 -2.42 4.31
N ASN A 84 -10.47 -3.32 4.24
CA ASN A 84 -11.77 -3.15 4.89
C ASN A 84 -11.74 -3.48 6.39
N ASP A 85 -10.58 -3.55 7.01
CA ASP A 85 -10.52 -3.66 8.47
C ASP A 85 -11.19 -2.44 9.12
N GLU A 86 -11.72 -2.64 10.32
CA GLU A 86 -12.37 -1.56 11.08
C GLU A 86 -11.36 -0.82 11.97
N HIS A 87 -10.17 -1.38 12.15
CA HIS A 87 -9.16 -0.87 13.07
C HIS A 87 -7.81 -0.64 12.38
N VAL A 88 -7.13 0.44 12.78
CA VAL A 88 -5.71 0.63 12.47
C VAL A 88 -4.91 -0.48 13.15
N ARG A 89 -4.03 -1.15 12.40
CA ARG A 89 -3.15 -2.20 12.92
C ARG A 89 -1.70 -1.85 12.71
N ARG A 90 -0.85 -2.23 13.65
CA ARG A 90 0.60 -2.26 13.42
C ARG A 90 1.00 -3.69 13.10
N TYR A 91 1.44 -3.94 11.85
CA TYR A 91 1.91 -5.26 11.42
C TYR A 91 3.40 -5.45 11.65
N ASP A 92 4.15 -4.35 11.69
CA ASP A 92 5.59 -4.31 11.92
C ASP A 92 6.03 -2.90 12.39
N GLU A 93 7.31 -2.72 12.69
CA GLU A 93 7.86 -1.41 13.05
C GLU A 93 7.58 -0.36 11.97
N LYS A 94 7.79 -0.75 10.70
CA LYS A 94 7.64 0.07 9.49
C LYS A 94 6.42 -0.28 8.63
N LEU A 95 5.45 -1.05 9.14
CA LEU A 95 4.26 -1.46 8.36
C LEU A 95 2.97 -1.29 9.16
N ILE A 96 2.07 -0.44 8.67
CA ILE A 96 0.82 -0.07 9.33
C ILE A 96 -0.38 -0.39 8.43
N GLY A 97 -1.38 -1.06 8.98
CA GLY A 97 -2.70 -1.24 8.37
C GLY A 97 -3.61 -0.07 8.65
N ILE A 98 -4.23 0.48 7.60
CA ILE A 98 -5.16 1.60 7.66
C ILE A 98 -6.50 1.15 7.05
N PRO A 99 -7.62 1.28 7.77
CA PRO A 99 -8.95 1.11 7.20
C PRO A 99 -9.16 2.00 5.97
N CYS A 100 -9.74 1.45 4.90
CA CYS A 100 -10.08 2.23 3.72
C CYS A 100 -11.06 3.37 4.04
N GLY A 101 -11.88 3.23 5.08
CA GLY A 101 -12.75 4.30 5.56
C GLY A 101 -12.01 5.51 6.16
N CYS A 102 -10.68 5.43 6.32
CA CYS A 102 -9.83 6.56 6.74
C CYS A 102 -9.21 7.33 5.57
N LEU A 103 -9.39 6.86 4.33
CA LEU A 103 -8.85 7.50 3.12
C LEU A 103 -9.74 8.65 2.61
#